data_AF-A0A947J7X2-F1
#
_entry.id   AF-A0A947J7X2-F1
#
_cell.length_a   1.000
_cell.length_b   1.000
_cell.length_c   1.000
_cell.angle_alpha   90.00
_cell.angle_beta   90.00
_cell.angle_gamma   90.00
#
_symmetry.space_group_name_H-M   'P 1'
#
loop_
_entity.id
_entity.type
_entity.pdbx_description
1 polymer ?
#
loop_
_entity_poly.entity_id
_entity_poly.type
_entity_poly.pdbx_seq_one_letter_code
_entity_poly.pdbx_strand_id
1 'polypeptide(L)'
;KFKELRPSNDFRQSWQIMHAPIRLLRDSITELIKIISEKNQPLTINEIIDLFKGTELFTKNQSQISEDIIISYLEISPGISKNPFDEYGLTEWGSIVPKRMNDKIYLILKRHKEPLHFTEIAQKINEAKFDNRKSYPPTVHNELILNDKYILVGRGIYALKEWGYKPGVVSNVLIDILKKENRPMSRDELVNQVLQQRIVKKNTIHLALTEKTKFKKLTDGTYQLTEQI
;
A
#
# COMPACT_ATOMS: atom_id res chain seq x y z
N LYS A 1 6.01 -25.80 -34.42
CA LYS A 1 5.02 -26.75 -33.85
C LYS A 1 5.09 -26.66 -32.33
N PHE A 2 3.94 -26.54 -31.66
CA PHE A 2 3.85 -26.46 -30.20
C PHE A 2 3.47 -27.82 -29.62
N LYS A 3 3.88 -28.08 -28.38
CA LYS A 3 3.40 -29.21 -27.59
C LYS A 3 2.81 -28.69 -26.28
N GLU A 4 1.76 -29.36 -25.80
CA GLU A 4 1.17 -29.05 -24.50
C GLU A 4 2.18 -29.39 -23.40
N LEU A 5 2.31 -28.49 -22.43
CA LEU A 5 3.08 -28.67 -21.22
C LEU A 5 2.11 -28.91 -20.07
N ARG A 6 2.07 -30.15 -19.57
CA ARG A 6 1.23 -30.54 -18.43
C ARG A 6 1.65 -29.75 -17.19
N PRO A 7 0.71 -29.34 -16.33
CA PRO A 7 1.04 -28.59 -15.12
C PRO A 7 1.98 -29.38 -14.21
N SER A 8 2.93 -28.69 -13.60
CA SER A 8 3.86 -29.21 -12.60
C SER A 8 4.00 -28.21 -11.44
N ASN A 9 4.76 -28.56 -10.41
CA ASN A 9 5.08 -27.61 -9.33
C ASN A 9 5.87 -26.39 -9.83
N ASP A 10 6.57 -26.54 -10.97
CA ASP A 10 7.46 -25.51 -11.52
C ASP A 10 6.74 -24.55 -12.49
N PHE A 11 5.63 -24.98 -13.10
CA PHE A 11 4.89 -24.20 -14.11
C PHE A 11 3.42 -24.64 -14.26
N ARG A 12 2.56 -23.66 -14.53
CA ARG A 12 1.13 -23.83 -14.87
C ARG A 12 0.98 -24.48 -16.25
N GLN A 13 -0.21 -25.00 -16.54
CA GLN A 13 -0.54 -25.56 -17.85
C GLN A 13 -0.29 -24.50 -18.93
N SER A 14 0.48 -24.86 -19.94
CA SER A 14 0.96 -23.92 -20.97
C SER A 14 1.36 -24.65 -22.26
N TRP A 15 1.75 -23.89 -23.27
CA TRP A 15 2.24 -24.40 -24.55
C TRP A 15 3.72 -24.11 -24.67
N GLN A 16 4.51 -25.10 -25.07
CA GLN A 16 5.94 -24.92 -25.32
C GLN A 16 6.29 -25.21 -26.78
N ILE A 17 7.33 -24.55 -27.28
CA ILE A 17 7.94 -24.90 -28.57
C ILE A 17 8.59 -26.28 -28.42
N MET A 18 8.43 -27.17 -29.40
CA MET A 18 8.84 -28.58 -29.29
C MET A 18 10.30 -28.81 -28.86
N HIS A 19 11.21 -27.91 -29.23
CA HIS A 19 12.65 -28.02 -28.95
C HIS A 19 13.14 -27.03 -27.87
N ALA A 20 12.23 -26.32 -27.19
CA ALA A 20 12.63 -25.42 -26.11
C ALA A 20 13.19 -26.23 -24.92
N PRO A 21 14.35 -25.84 -24.38
CA PRO A 21 14.97 -26.56 -23.27
C PRO A 21 14.18 -26.33 -21.97
N ILE A 22 13.46 -27.36 -21.50
CA ILE A 22 12.68 -27.29 -20.25
C ILE A 22 13.53 -26.99 -19.01
N ARG A 23 14.82 -27.35 -19.05
CA ARG A 23 15.78 -27.02 -17.99
C ARG A 23 15.99 -25.52 -17.89
N LEU A 24 16.18 -24.84 -19.04
CA LEU A 24 16.35 -23.39 -19.07
C LEU A 24 15.12 -22.68 -18.51
N LEU A 25 13.92 -23.16 -18.83
CA LEU A 25 12.67 -22.67 -18.26
C LEU A 25 12.69 -22.75 -16.72
N ARG A 26 13.00 -23.92 -16.16
CA ARG A 26 13.04 -24.14 -14.69
C ARG A 26 14.08 -23.27 -14.01
N ASP A 27 15.28 -23.22 -14.57
CA ASP A 27 16.39 -22.43 -14.03
C ASP A 27 16.04 -20.94 -14.07
N SER A 28 15.39 -20.49 -15.16
CA SER A 28 14.93 -19.09 -15.30
C SER A 28 13.83 -18.74 -14.31
N ILE A 29 12.82 -19.60 -14.11
CA ILE A 29 11.76 -19.36 -13.10
C ILE A 29 12.36 -19.30 -11.70
N THR A 30 13.31 -20.19 -11.39
CA THR A 30 14.00 -20.20 -10.08
C THR A 30 14.75 -18.90 -9.84
N GLU A 31 15.48 -18.41 -10.85
CA GLU A 31 16.21 -17.14 -10.75
C GLU A 31 15.25 -15.93 -10.63
N LEU A 32 14.13 -15.93 -11.37
CA LEU A 32 13.10 -14.89 -11.25
C LEU A 32 12.48 -14.85 -9.84
N ILE A 33 12.16 -16.01 -9.26
CA ILE A 33 11.65 -16.10 -7.89
C ILE A 33 12.68 -15.55 -6.90
N LYS A 34 13.97 -15.89 -7.10
CA LYS A 34 15.06 -15.39 -6.26
C LYS A 34 15.19 -13.87 -6.34
N ILE A 35 15.22 -13.28 -7.54
CA ILE A 35 15.29 -11.82 -7.75
C ILE A 35 14.17 -11.11 -7.01
N ILE A 36 12.93 -11.58 -7.19
CA ILE A 36 11.74 -11.02 -6.55
C ILE A 36 11.85 -11.16 -5.03
N SER A 37 12.24 -12.33 -4.54
CA SER A 37 12.38 -12.60 -3.11
C SER A 37 13.43 -11.72 -2.43
N GLU A 38 14.57 -11.48 -3.09
CA GLU A 38 15.67 -10.65 -2.57
C GLU A 38 15.29 -9.16 -2.48
N LYS A 39 14.48 -8.66 -3.44
CA LYS A 39 13.98 -7.27 -3.38
C LYS A 39 12.93 -7.06 -2.30
N ASN A 40 12.22 -8.11 -1.90
CA ASN A 40 11.22 -8.10 -0.83
C ASN A 40 10.13 -7.00 -0.99
N GLN A 41 9.85 -6.61 -2.23
CA GLN A 41 8.80 -5.67 -2.60
C GLN A 41 8.25 -6.01 -4.00
N PRO A 42 6.99 -5.66 -4.32
CA PRO A 42 6.46 -5.79 -5.68
C PRO A 42 7.31 -5.00 -6.67
N LEU A 43 7.54 -5.57 -7.86
CA LEU A 43 8.35 -4.98 -8.91
C LEU A 43 7.54 -4.85 -10.20
N THR A 44 7.80 -3.81 -10.97
CA THR A 44 7.26 -3.68 -12.32
C THR A 44 7.91 -4.68 -13.28
N ILE A 45 7.23 -4.94 -14.41
CA ILE A 45 7.74 -5.86 -15.43
C ILE A 45 9.11 -5.43 -15.98
N ASN A 46 9.32 -4.13 -16.17
CA ASN A 46 10.58 -3.57 -16.67
C ASN A 46 11.72 -3.76 -15.67
N GLU A 47 11.46 -3.49 -14.39
CA GLU A 47 12.46 -3.71 -13.33
C GLU A 47 12.87 -5.18 -13.25
N ILE A 48 11.93 -6.12 -13.38
CA ILE A 48 12.24 -7.55 -13.39
C ILE A 48 13.08 -7.93 -14.62
N ILE A 49 12.70 -7.44 -15.81
CA ILE A 49 13.45 -7.70 -17.04
C ILE A 49 14.88 -7.20 -16.90
N ASP A 50 15.08 -5.97 -16.42
CA ASP A 50 16.41 -5.37 -16.26
C ASP A 50 17.25 -6.13 -15.22
N LEU A 51 16.66 -6.50 -14.08
CA LEU A 51 17.33 -7.31 -13.06
C LEU A 51 17.70 -8.71 -13.59
N PHE A 52 16.79 -9.35 -14.32
CA PHE A 52 17.02 -10.67 -14.89
C PHE A 52 18.10 -10.66 -15.97
N LYS A 53 18.12 -9.62 -16.81
CA LYS A 53 19.17 -9.40 -17.82
C LYS A 53 20.57 -9.24 -17.19
N GLY A 54 20.64 -8.75 -15.96
CA GLY A 54 21.89 -8.65 -15.18
C GLY A 54 22.42 -9.97 -14.64
N THR A 55 21.70 -11.09 -14.79
CA THR A 55 22.12 -12.39 -14.23
C THR A 55 23.12 -13.12 -15.12
N GLU A 56 23.93 -13.99 -14.51
CA GLU A 56 24.79 -14.92 -15.25
C GLU A 56 23.99 -15.87 -16.14
N LEU A 57 22.80 -16.28 -15.70
CA LEU A 57 21.92 -17.18 -16.44
C LEU A 57 21.50 -16.55 -17.77
N PHE A 58 21.05 -15.29 -17.74
CA PHE A 58 20.73 -14.55 -18.95
C PHE A 58 21.95 -14.38 -19.84
N THR A 59 23.11 -13.99 -19.27
CA THR A 59 24.35 -13.79 -20.02
C THR A 59 24.81 -15.03 -20.78
N LYS A 60 24.64 -16.23 -20.21
CA LYS A 60 24.97 -17.51 -20.86
C LYS A 60 23.96 -17.93 -21.93
N ASN A 61 22.75 -17.36 -21.93
CA ASN A 61 21.63 -17.79 -22.78
C ASN A 61 20.97 -16.64 -23.57
N GLN A 62 21.67 -15.54 -23.82
CA GLN A 62 21.12 -14.33 -24.46
C GLN A 62 20.45 -14.60 -25.82
N SER A 63 20.96 -15.56 -26.59
CA SER A 63 20.39 -15.94 -27.89
C SER A 63 19.09 -16.75 -27.80
N GLN A 64 18.76 -17.25 -26.60
CA GLN A 64 17.61 -18.13 -26.35
C GLN A 64 16.52 -17.47 -25.51
N ILE A 65 16.82 -16.36 -24.82
CA ILE A 65 15.89 -15.67 -23.93
C ILE A 65 15.67 -14.25 -24.45
N SER A 66 14.50 -14.00 -25.04
CA SER A 66 14.01 -12.65 -25.33
C SER A 66 13.16 -12.11 -24.18
N GLU A 67 12.81 -10.82 -24.22
CA GLU A 67 11.90 -10.21 -23.24
C GLU A 67 10.54 -10.93 -23.21
N ASP A 68 9.95 -11.25 -24.36
CA ASP A 68 8.69 -11.99 -24.44
C ASP A 68 8.77 -13.36 -23.74
N ILE A 69 9.94 -14.01 -23.80
CA ILE A 69 10.17 -15.29 -23.13
C ILE A 69 10.22 -15.08 -21.61
N ILE A 70 10.86 -14.02 -21.12
CA ILE A 70 10.87 -13.66 -19.69
C ILE A 70 9.43 -13.42 -19.19
N ILE A 71 8.65 -12.66 -19.95
CA ILE A 71 7.23 -12.38 -19.64
C ILE A 71 6.45 -13.70 -19.60
N SER A 72 6.63 -14.56 -20.59
CA SER A 72 6.00 -15.88 -20.62
C SER A 72 6.37 -16.71 -19.39
N TYR A 73 7.64 -16.70 -18.96
CA TYR A 73 8.09 -17.41 -17.76
C TYR A 73 7.44 -16.88 -16.48
N LEU A 74 7.25 -15.57 -16.36
CA LEU A 74 6.53 -14.95 -15.25
C LEU A 74 5.07 -15.41 -15.18
N GLU A 75 4.38 -15.46 -16.32
CA GLU A 75 2.95 -15.82 -16.39
C GLU A 75 2.69 -17.30 -16.08
N ILE A 76 3.59 -18.19 -16.53
CA ILE A 76 3.43 -19.63 -16.28
C ILE A 76 3.96 -20.04 -14.91
N SER A 77 4.69 -19.18 -14.19
CA SER A 77 5.15 -19.49 -12.84
C SER A 77 3.98 -19.61 -11.85
N PRO A 78 3.87 -20.69 -11.06
CA PRO A 78 2.85 -20.80 -10.00
C PRO A 78 3.21 -19.91 -8.80
N GLY A 79 4.51 -19.73 -8.54
CA GLY A 79 5.05 -18.99 -7.41
C GLY A 79 5.08 -17.48 -7.60
N ILE A 80 4.87 -16.99 -8.82
CA ILE A 80 4.82 -15.57 -9.15
C ILE A 80 3.39 -15.23 -9.59
N SER A 81 2.93 -14.06 -9.19
CA SER A 81 1.66 -13.52 -9.67
C SER A 81 1.76 -12.02 -9.85
N LYS A 82 0.85 -11.48 -10.67
CA LYS A 82 0.68 -10.06 -10.88
C LYS A 82 -0.45 -9.54 -9.98
N ASN A 83 -0.25 -8.38 -9.39
CA ASN A 83 -1.25 -7.69 -8.58
C ASN A 83 -2.10 -6.75 -9.47
N PRO A 84 -3.15 -6.12 -8.92
CA PRO A 84 -3.99 -5.18 -9.69
C PRO A 84 -3.30 -3.86 -10.11
N PHE A 85 -2.03 -3.66 -9.77
CA PHE A 85 -1.21 -2.51 -10.16
C PHE A 85 -0.19 -2.85 -11.26
N ASP A 86 -0.33 -4.01 -11.88
CA ASP A 86 0.64 -4.55 -12.85
C ASP A 86 2.06 -4.75 -12.29
N GLU A 87 2.16 -4.90 -10.96
CA GLU A 87 3.40 -5.28 -10.27
C GLU A 87 3.40 -6.79 -10.04
N TYR A 88 4.56 -7.40 -10.18
CA TYR A 88 4.80 -8.81 -9.94
C TYR A 88 5.44 -9.03 -8.58
N GLY A 89 5.09 -10.14 -7.95
CA GLY A 89 5.74 -10.61 -6.74
C GLY A 89 5.38 -12.05 -6.44
N LEU A 90 5.78 -12.54 -5.27
CA LEU A 90 5.48 -13.92 -4.90
C LEU A 90 3.98 -14.10 -4.62
N THR A 91 3.41 -15.22 -5.07
CA THR A 91 1.99 -15.59 -4.86
C THR A 91 1.61 -15.68 -3.38
N GLU A 92 2.59 -15.85 -2.49
CA GLU A 92 2.40 -15.88 -1.04
C GLU A 92 2.23 -14.49 -0.43
N TRP A 93 2.66 -13.43 -1.12
CA TRP A 93 2.57 -12.07 -0.63
C TRP A 93 1.14 -11.54 -0.69
N GLY A 94 0.62 -11.04 0.43
CA GLY A 94 -0.70 -10.41 0.50
C GLY A 94 -0.84 -9.18 -0.38
N SER A 95 0.28 -8.48 -0.66
CA SER A 95 0.34 -7.36 -1.61
C SER A 95 0.19 -7.77 -3.07
N ILE A 96 0.33 -9.07 -3.37
CA ILE A 96 0.17 -9.62 -4.72
C ILE A 96 -1.15 -10.36 -4.85
N VAL A 97 -1.40 -11.31 -3.93
CA VAL A 97 -2.65 -12.07 -3.88
C VAL A 97 -3.30 -11.82 -2.52
N PRO A 98 -4.23 -10.85 -2.43
CA PRO A 98 -4.83 -10.47 -1.16
C PRO A 98 -5.83 -11.52 -0.67
N LYS A 99 -5.35 -12.48 0.12
CA LYS A 99 -6.16 -13.56 0.71
C LYS A 99 -6.89 -13.10 1.95
N ARG A 100 -6.25 -12.26 2.78
CA ARG A 100 -6.82 -11.77 4.05
C ARG A 100 -7.51 -10.43 3.85
N MET A 101 -8.45 -10.10 4.74
CA MET A 101 -9.14 -8.82 4.72
C MET A 101 -8.16 -7.65 4.84
N ASN A 102 -7.18 -7.77 5.73
CA ASN A 102 -6.11 -6.79 5.88
C ASN A 102 -5.36 -6.49 4.57
N ASP A 103 -5.05 -7.52 3.78
CA ASP A 103 -4.33 -7.34 2.52
C ASP A 103 -5.16 -6.54 1.52
N LYS A 104 -6.47 -6.84 1.45
CA LYS A 104 -7.42 -6.10 0.60
C LYS A 104 -7.52 -4.64 1.03
N ILE A 105 -7.61 -4.38 2.34
CA ILE A 105 -7.64 -3.02 2.90
C ILE A 105 -6.38 -2.25 2.50
N TYR A 106 -5.20 -2.85 2.69
CA TYR A 106 -3.92 -2.24 2.34
C TYR A 106 -3.87 -1.86 0.85
N LEU A 107 -4.27 -2.77 -0.04
CA LEU A 107 -4.30 -2.50 -1.49
C LEU A 107 -5.29 -1.39 -1.87
N ILE A 108 -6.48 -1.37 -1.28
CA ILE A 108 -7.47 -0.30 -1.56
C ILE A 108 -6.92 1.06 -1.11
N LEU A 109 -6.35 1.16 0.08
CA LEU A 109 -5.77 2.41 0.56
C LEU A 109 -4.57 2.83 -0.29
N LYS A 110 -3.66 1.90 -0.62
CA LYS A 110 -2.50 2.17 -1.47
C LYS A 110 -2.92 2.64 -2.88
N ARG A 111 -4.01 2.08 -3.43
CA ARG A 111 -4.59 2.52 -4.71
C ARG A 111 -5.18 3.92 -4.63
N HIS A 112 -5.93 4.18 -3.57
CA HIS A 112 -6.66 5.45 -3.42
C HIS A 112 -5.73 6.62 -3.09
N LYS A 113 -4.59 6.36 -2.41
CA LYS A 113 -3.58 7.35 -2.02
C LYS A 113 -4.10 8.48 -1.10
N GLU A 114 -5.29 8.31 -0.54
CA GLU A 114 -5.91 9.25 0.40
C GLU A 114 -6.67 8.49 1.49
N PRO A 115 -6.86 9.09 2.68
CA PRO A 115 -7.61 8.46 3.77
C PRO A 115 -9.06 8.22 3.39
N LEU A 116 -9.61 7.09 3.83
CA LEU A 116 -10.98 6.67 3.51
C LEU A 116 -11.75 6.28 4.76
N HIS A 117 -13.08 6.46 4.71
CA HIS A 117 -13.94 5.93 5.75
C HIS A 117 -14.02 4.40 5.64
N PHE A 118 -14.07 3.67 6.77
CA PHE A 118 -14.07 2.19 6.76
C PHE A 118 -15.24 1.59 5.94
N THR A 119 -16.38 2.28 5.84
CA THR A 119 -17.50 1.87 4.98
C THR A 119 -17.16 1.98 3.49
N GLU A 120 -16.47 3.04 3.10
CA GLU A 120 -16.02 3.27 1.72
C GLU A 120 -14.94 2.26 1.34
N ILE A 121 -14.04 1.93 2.28
CA ILE A 121 -13.06 0.85 2.10
C ILE A 121 -13.79 -0.47 1.83
N ALA A 122 -14.77 -0.84 2.66
CA ALA A 122 -15.55 -2.07 2.45
C ALA A 122 -16.26 -2.09 1.09
N GLN A 123 -16.84 -0.96 0.67
CA GLN A 123 -17.46 -0.83 -0.65
C GLN A 123 -16.45 -1.03 -1.78
N LYS A 124 -15.31 -0.34 -1.74
CA LYS A 124 -14.25 -0.45 -2.76
C LYS A 124 -13.67 -1.86 -2.82
N ILE A 125 -13.55 -2.56 -1.70
CA ILE A 125 -13.13 -3.97 -1.68
C ILE A 125 -14.14 -4.84 -2.46
N ASN A 126 -15.44 -4.63 -2.26
CA ASN A 126 -16.49 -5.36 -2.97
C ASN A 126 -16.52 -5.02 -4.47
N GLU A 127 -16.29 -3.76 -4.83
CA GLU A 127 -16.20 -3.31 -6.23
C GLU A 127 -14.98 -3.88 -6.95
N ALA A 128 -13.85 -3.98 -6.24
CA ALA A 128 -12.61 -4.54 -6.78
C ALA A 128 -12.69 -6.06 -7.02
N LYS A 129 -13.69 -6.76 -6.44
CA LYS A 129 -13.95 -8.19 -6.63
C LYS A 129 -12.69 -9.07 -6.49
N PHE A 130 -11.89 -8.80 -5.46
CA PHE A 130 -10.69 -9.60 -5.15
C PHE A 130 -11.01 -11.09 -4.98
N ASP A 131 -12.18 -11.39 -4.45
CA ASP A 131 -12.74 -12.74 -4.35
C ASP A 131 -14.27 -12.69 -4.42
N ASN A 132 -14.90 -13.87 -4.39
CA ASN A 132 -16.35 -14.01 -4.35
C ASN A 132 -16.96 -13.73 -2.97
N ARG A 133 -16.17 -13.19 -2.01
CA ARG A 133 -16.63 -12.97 -0.63
C ARG A 133 -17.00 -11.50 -0.44
N LYS A 134 -18.18 -11.28 0.12
CA LYS A 134 -18.62 -9.93 0.48
C LYS A 134 -17.89 -9.44 1.73
N SER A 135 -17.34 -8.25 1.63
CA SER A 135 -16.67 -7.53 2.71
C SER A 135 -17.67 -6.61 3.41
N TYR A 136 -17.76 -6.72 4.74
CA TYR A 136 -18.68 -5.94 5.55
C TYR A 136 -17.94 -4.83 6.32
N PRO A 137 -18.54 -3.63 6.47
CA PRO A 137 -17.91 -2.52 7.19
C PRO A 137 -17.42 -2.85 8.62
N PRO A 138 -18.16 -3.61 9.46
CA PRO A 138 -17.68 -3.96 10.80
C PRO A 138 -16.40 -4.81 10.77
N THR A 139 -16.29 -5.75 9.83
CA THR A 139 -15.09 -6.58 9.66
C THR A 139 -13.90 -5.72 9.26
N VAL A 140 -14.09 -4.80 8.31
CA VAL A 140 -13.04 -3.89 7.87
C VAL A 140 -12.58 -2.97 9.02
N HIS A 141 -13.53 -2.43 9.79
CA HIS A 141 -13.22 -1.60 10.94
C HIS A 141 -12.39 -2.33 12.00
N ASN A 142 -12.74 -3.59 12.31
CA ASN A 142 -11.99 -4.38 13.29
C ASN A 142 -10.55 -4.66 12.82
N GLU A 143 -10.37 -5.02 11.55
CA GLU A 143 -9.04 -5.24 10.96
C GLU A 143 -8.17 -3.96 10.96
N LEU A 144 -8.79 -2.81 10.69
CA LEU A 144 -8.12 -1.51 10.74
C LEU A 144 -7.66 -1.13 12.16
N ILE A 145 -8.37 -1.57 13.20
CA ILE A 145 -7.99 -1.34 14.61
C ILE A 145 -6.88 -2.30 15.04
N LEU A 146 -6.93 -3.55 14.60
CA LEU A 146 -6.00 -4.60 15.01
C LEU A 146 -4.59 -4.43 14.44
N ASN A 147 -4.45 -3.74 13.29
CA ASN A 147 -3.18 -3.63 12.57
C ASN A 147 -2.55 -2.24 12.72
N ASP A 148 -1.27 -2.21 13.11
CA ASP A 148 -0.51 -0.98 13.39
C ASP A 148 -0.09 -0.20 12.12
N LYS A 149 -0.31 -0.77 10.94
CA LYS A 149 -0.10 -0.12 9.64
C LYS A 149 -1.13 0.98 9.35
N TYR A 150 -2.25 0.99 10.07
CA TYR A 150 -3.31 1.98 9.88
C TYR A 150 -3.39 2.92 11.06
N ILE A 151 -3.85 4.13 10.76
CA ILE A 151 -4.03 5.18 11.76
C ILE A 151 -5.39 5.85 11.57
N LEU A 152 -6.09 6.06 12.67
CA LEU A 152 -7.37 6.75 12.70
C LEU A 152 -7.14 8.26 12.62
N VAL A 153 -7.45 8.85 11.47
CA VAL A 153 -7.27 10.29 11.20
C VAL A 153 -8.55 11.09 11.32
N GLY A 154 -9.71 10.45 11.43
CA GLY A 154 -11.01 11.08 11.65
C GLY A 154 -12.03 10.07 12.17
N ARG A 155 -13.28 10.48 12.43
CA ARG A 155 -14.33 9.54 12.87
C ARG A 155 -14.58 8.49 11.78
N GLY A 156 -14.08 7.28 12.01
CA GLY A 156 -14.13 6.16 11.06
C GLY A 156 -13.24 6.33 9.82
N ILE A 157 -12.38 7.34 9.76
CA ILE A 157 -11.48 7.59 8.61
C ILE A 157 -10.09 7.09 8.95
N TYR A 158 -9.57 6.22 8.08
CA TYR A 158 -8.27 5.57 8.26
C TYR A 158 -7.31 5.93 7.13
N ALA A 159 -6.03 6.02 7.47
CA ALA A 159 -4.92 6.26 6.56
C ALA A 159 -3.82 5.22 6.77
N LEU A 160 -2.94 5.05 5.78
CA LEU A 160 -1.70 4.29 5.97
C LEU A 160 -0.73 5.10 6.83
N LYS A 161 -0.08 4.44 7.79
CA LYS A 161 0.91 5.05 8.69
C LYS A 161 2.11 5.62 7.92
N GLU A 162 2.49 5.00 6.82
CA GLU A 162 3.60 5.45 5.95
C GLU A 162 3.34 6.81 5.29
N TRP A 163 2.09 7.27 5.22
CA TRP A 163 1.75 8.60 4.70
C TRP A 163 2.07 9.75 5.67
N GLY A 164 2.52 9.44 6.89
CA GLY A 164 2.98 10.44 7.85
C GLY A 164 1.88 11.19 8.60
N TYR A 165 0.60 10.76 8.50
CA TYR A 165 -0.44 11.35 9.34
C TYR A 165 -0.18 11.04 10.82
N LYS A 166 -0.44 12.01 11.70
CA LYS A 166 -0.27 11.82 13.15
C LYS A 166 -1.55 11.28 13.79
N PRO A 167 -1.48 10.23 14.62
CA PRO A 167 -2.62 9.78 15.42
C PRO A 167 -2.95 10.82 16.50
N GLY A 168 -4.23 10.97 16.83
CA GLY A 168 -4.68 11.79 17.96
C GLY A 168 -5.81 12.77 17.64
N VAL A 169 -6.22 13.55 18.63
CA VAL A 169 -7.26 14.58 18.49
C VAL A 169 -6.66 15.81 17.81
N VAL A 170 -7.46 16.60 17.09
CA VAL A 170 -7.01 17.87 16.48
C VAL A 170 -6.29 18.76 17.50
N SER A 171 -6.68 18.69 18.77
CA SER A 171 -6.01 19.34 19.89
C SER A 171 -4.51 19.00 20.00
N ASN A 172 -4.09 17.76 19.75
CA ASN A 172 -2.67 17.38 19.86
C ASN A 172 -1.85 18.00 18.73
N VAL A 173 -2.41 18.07 17.51
CA VAL A 173 -1.76 18.73 16.37
C VAL A 173 -1.63 20.23 16.63
N LEU A 174 -2.67 20.85 17.18
CA LEU A 174 -2.64 22.26 17.60
C LEU A 174 -1.59 22.51 18.69
N ILE A 175 -1.42 21.58 19.63
CA ILE A 175 -0.36 21.66 20.66
C ILE A 175 1.01 21.58 20.01
N ASP A 176 1.25 20.62 19.13
CA ASP A 176 2.53 20.47 18.43
C ASP A 176 2.89 21.72 17.62
N ILE A 177 1.91 22.32 16.93
CA ILE A 177 2.10 23.57 16.16
C ILE A 177 2.50 24.72 17.09
N LEU A 178 1.74 24.94 18.17
CA LEU A 178 2.03 26.03 19.11
C LEU A 178 3.36 25.83 19.86
N LYS A 179 3.72 24.58 20.20
CA LYS A 179 5.04 24.25 20.81
C LYS A 179 6.18 24.50 19.83
N LYS A 180 6.00 24.17 18.55
CA LYS A 180 7.04 24.34 17.52
C LYS A 180 7.30 25.80 17.18
N GLU A 181 6.23 26.59 17.03
CA GLU A 181 6.31 28.01 16.67
C GLU A 181 6.65 28.90 17.88
N ASN A 182 6.41 28.40 19.10
CA ASN A 182 6.67 29.08 20.38
C ASN A 182 6.13 30.52 20.43
N ARG A 183 5.00 30.78 19.76
CA ARG A 183 4.32 32.08 19.72
C ARG A 183 2.80 31.91 19.66
N PRO A 184 2.03 32.87 20.17
CA PRO A 184 0.58 32.89 19.96
C PRO A 184 0.26 33.02 18.47
N MET A 185 -0.71 32.26 18.00
CA MET A 185 -1.12 32.26 16.59
C MET A 185 -2.60 32.60 16.44
N SER A 186 -2.94 33.24 15.33
CA SER A 186 -4.33 33.53 15.00
C SER A 186 -5.10 32.24 14.68
N ARG A 187 -6.42 32.32 14.79
CA ARG A 187 -7.32 31.20 14.45
C ARG A 187 -7.12 30.72 13.02
N ASP A 188 -6.96 31.64 12.07
CA ASP A 188 -6.85 31.31 10.64
C ASP A 188 -5.49 30.68 10.31
N GLU A 189 -4.40 31.17 10.92
CA GLU A 189 -3.09 30.54 10.79
C GLU A 189 -3.09 29.10 11.32
N LEU A 190 -3.70 28.87 12.49
CA LEU A 190 -3.82 27.53 13.07
C LEU A 190 -4.68 26.62 12.19
N VAL A 191 -5.77 27.12 11.62
CA VAL A 191 -6.59 26.36 10.68
C VAL A 191 -5.78 25.96 9.45
N ASN A 192 -5.06 26.89 8.84
CA ASN A 192 -4.25 26.60 7.65
C ASN A 192 -3.13 25.60 7.95
N GLN A 193 -2.42 25.73 9.07
CA GLN A 193 -1.38 24.78 9.46
C GLN A 193 -1.92 23.39 9.77
N VAL A 194 -3.07 23.28 10.44
CA VAL A 194 -3.70 21.97 10.71
C VAL A 194 -4.19 21.33 9.41
N LEU A 195 -4.77 22.11 8.49
CA LEU A 195 -5.21 21.60 7.19
C LEU A 195 -4.05 21.10 6.31
N GLN A 196 -2.85 21.68 6.47
CA GLN A 196 -1.63 21.18 5.81
C GLN A 196 -1.15 19.83 6.38
N GLN A 197 -1.41 19.56 7.67
CA GLN A 197 -0.93 18.36 8.34
C GLN A 197 -2.00 17.25 8.45
N ARG A 198 -3.29 17.59 8.27
CA ARG A 198 -4.40 16.65 8.47
C ARG A 198 -5.66 17.06 7.70
N ILE A 199 -6.33 16.06 7.13
CA ILE A 199 -7.65 16.24 6.51
C ILE A 199 -8.73 16.30 7.61
N VAL A 200 -9.14 17.51 7.97
CA VAL A 200 -10.23 17.76 8.93
C VAL A 200 -11.08 18.95 8.51
N LYS A 201 -12.35 18.98 8.94
CA LYS A 201 -13.22 20.14 8.69
C LYS A 201 -12.81 21.32 9.57
N LYS A 202 -12.87 22.55 9.03
CA LYS A 202 -12.60 23.80 9.78
C LYS A 202 -13.36 23.86 11.11
N ASN A 203 -14.63 23.46 11.12
CA ASN A 203 -15.47 23.42 12.33
C ASN A 203 -14.88 22.53 13.44
N THR A 204 -14.22 21.43 13.09
CA THR A 204 -13.57 20.54 14.07
C THR A 204 -12.34 21.21 14.69
N ILE A 205 -11.61 22.00 13.92
CA ILE A 205 -10.47 22.81 14.41
C ILE A 205 -10.99 23.90 15.35
N HIS A 206 -12.07 24.59 14.98
CA HIS A 206 -12.69 25.60 15.82
C HIS A 206 -13.20 25.02 17.15
N LEU A 207 -13.78 23.82 17.12
CA LEU A 207 -14.23 23.12 18.32
C LEU A 207 -13.04 22.69 19.20
N ALA A 208 -11.94 22.22 18.61
CA ALA A 208 -10.73 21.90 19.38
C ALA A 208 -10.15 23.14 20.07
N LEU A 209 -10.14 24.29 19.39
CA LEU A 209 -9.68 25.57 19.95
C LEU A 209 -10.59 26.12 21.06
N THR A 210 -11.80 25.57 21.26
CA THR A 210 -12.67 25.92 22.39
C THR A 210 -12.36 25.11 23.67
N GLU A 211 -11.46 24.12 23.62
CA GLU A 211 -10.98 23.39 24.80
C GLU A 211 -10.13 24.31 25.71
N LYS A 212 -10.79 24.99 26.65
CA LYS A 212 -10.15 25.91 27.61
C LYS A 212 -9.09 25.27 28.50
N THR A 213 -9.10 23.94 28.62
CA THR A 213 -8.09 23.19 29.38
C THR A 213 -6.73 23.19 28.70
N LYS A 214 -6.68 23.32 27.37
CA LYS A 214 -5.44 23.24 26.58
C LYS A 214 -5.07 24.54 25.87
N PHE A 215 -6.06 25.35 25.52
CA PHE A 215 -5.85 26.57 24.76
C PHE A 215 -6.44 27.78 25.49
N LYS A 216 -5.62 28.84 25.60
CA LYS A 216 -6.04 30.14 26.12
C LYS A 216 -6.14 31.13 24.97
N LYS A 217 -7.31 31.74 24.81
CA LYS A 217 -7.53 32.84 23.88
C LYS A 217 -7.07 34.16 24.51
N LEU A 218 -6.20 34.88 23.83
CA LEU A 218 -5.71 36.19 24.23
C LEU A 218 -6.67 37.31 23.77
N THR A 219 -6.47 38.51 24.30
CA THR A 219 -7.30 39.70 24.02
C THR A 219 -7.19 40.17 22.57
N ASP A 220 -6.09 39.86 21.90
CA ASP A 220 -5.82 40.13 20.48
C ASP A 220 -6.47 39.09 19.52
N GLY A 221 -7.16 38.09 20.06
CA GLY A 221 -7.79 37.03 19.27
C GLY A 221 -6.85 35.87 18.88
N THR A 222 -5.60 35.88 19.35
CA THR A 222 -4.65 34.77 19.17
C THR A 222 -4.82 33.70 20.25
N TYR A 223 -4.25 32.53 20.00
CA TYR A 223 -4.30 31.36 20.88
C TYR A 223 -2.90 30.97 21.34
N GLN A 224 -2.77 30.66 22.63
CA GLN A 224 -1.57 30.11 23.25
C GLN A 224 -1.90 28.85 24.05
N LEU A 225 -0.86 28.08 24.41
CA LEU A 225 -1.01 26.93 25.30
C LEU A 225 -1.27 27.39 26.73
N THR A 226 -2.08 26.63 27.47
CA THR A 226 -2.22 26.79 28.92
C THR A 226 -0.96 26.22 29.59
N GLU A 227 -0.51 26.82 30.70
CA GLU A 227 0.70 26.41 31.45
C GLU A 227 0.62 25.00 32.09
N GLN A 228 -0.45 24.25 31.84
CA GLN A 228 -0.70 22.91 32.39
C GLN A 228 -0.29 21.74 31.46
N ILE A 229 0.55 21.97 30.43
CA ILE A 229 0.95 20.95 29.44
C ILE A 229 2.48 20.83 29.31
#